data_AF-A0A946A524-F1
#
_entry.id   AF-A0A946A524-F1
#
_cell.length_a   1.000
_cell.length_b   1.000
_cell.length_c   1.000
_cell.angle_alpha   90.00
_cell.angle_beta   90.00
_cell.angle_gamma   90.00
#
_symmetry.space_group_name_H-M   'P 1'
#
loop_
_entity.id
_entity.type
_entity.pdbx_description
1 polymer ?
#
loop_
_entity_poly.entity_id
_entity_poly.type
_entity_poly.pdbx_seq_one_letter_code
_entity_poly.pdbx_strand_id
1 'polypeptide(L)'
;VNYQPYKRVFEKLIGRKVDGVELYPASEGFIAYQDSQKKEGMLLCVNHGIFYEFIPSSEFFEENPTRISLESVEMEVNYVLILNTNAGLWGYNIGDTIKFVSINPYRIVVTGRIKHFTSAFGEHVIAEEVEKSLQQTIKKNPCVVNEFHVAPKVNTENELPYHEWFIEFENESENMNSFSNELDSSLQGLNSYYKDLITGNILQPLKITKLKKNSFKEYMKSIGKLGGQNKVPRLANDRKIADELSNYKINE
;
A
#
# COMPACT_ATOMS: atom_id res chain seq x y z
N VAL A 1 -13.31 4.08 2.60
CA VAL A 1 -12.38 5.24 2.65
C VAL A 1 -11.95 5.41 4.10
N ASN A 2 -10.66 5.35 4.41
CA ASN A 2 -10.17 5.47 5.80
C ASN A 2 -10.29 6.94 6.27
N TYR A 3 -11.14 7.20 7.26
CA TYR A 3 -11.40 8.54 7.81
C TYR A 3 -10.30 9.03 8.77
N GLN A 4 -9.57 8.10 9.41
CA GLN A 4 -8.63 8.44 10.50
C GLN A 4 -7.58 9.51 10.13
N PRO A 5 -6.94 9.47 8.95
CA PRO A 5 -5.95 10.48 8.57
C PRO A 5 -6.53 11.90 8.48
N TYR A 6 -7.81 12.02 8.13
CA TYR A 6 -8.49 13.28 7.91
C TYR A 6 -9.19 13.82 9.15
N LYS A 7 -9.39 13.00 10.19
CA LYS A 7 -10.12 13.34 11.41
C LYS A 7 -9.69 14.67 12.02
N ARG A 8 -8.37 14.90 12.18
CA ARG A 8 -7.84 16.15 12.75
C ARG A 8 -8.14 17.38 11.89
N VAL A 9 -8.14 17.23 10.57
CA VAL A 9 -8.46 18.30 9.62
C VAL A 9 -9.95 18.64 9.74
N PHE A 10 -10.82 17.63 9.76
CA PHE A 10 -12.26 17.82 9.94
C PHE A 10 -12.60 18.44 11.29
N GLU A 11 -12.03 17.96 12.40
CA GLU A 11 -12.24 18.56 13.73
C GLU A 11 -11.81 20.03 13.78
N LYS A 12 -10.70 20.39 13.11
CA LYS A 12 -10.24 21.77 13.01
C LYS A 12 -11.19 22.64 12.19
N LEU A 13 -11.68 22.14 11.06
CA LEU A 13 -12.63 22.86 10.20
C LEU A 13 -13.99 23.06 10.88
N ILE A 14 -14.45 22.05 11.63
CA ILE A 14 -15.72 22.10 12.36
C ILE A 14 -15.60 22.93 13.66
N GLY A 15 -14.37 23.09 14.19
CA GLY A 15 -14.11 23.84 15.42
C GLY A 15 -14.49 23.10 16.70
N ARG A 16 -14.87 21.82 16.61
CA ARG A 16 -15.15 20.94 17.75
C ARG A 16 -14.97 19.47 17.36
N LYS A 17 -14.85 18.61 18.38
CA LYS A 17 -14.96 17.17 18.18
C LYS A 17 -16.40 16.82 17.81
N VAL A 18 -16.54 15.90 16.86
CA VAL A 18 -17.81 15.35 16.42
C VAL A 18 -17.74 13.85 16.56
N ASP A 19 -18.78 13.26 17.14
CA ASP A 19 -18.90 11.82 17.24
C ASP A 19 -19.08 11.23 15.84
N GLY A 20 -18.28 10.21 15.53
CA GLY A 20 -18.34 9.47 14.27
C GLY A 20 -18.79 8.05 14.54
N VAL A 21 -19.42 7.44 13.54
CA VAL A 21 -19.71 6.00 13.54
C VAL A 21 -19.04 5.42 12.31
N GLU A 22 -18.10 4.52 12.52
CA GLU A 22 -17.46 3.79 11.44
C GLU A 22 -18.33 2.61 10.99
N LEU A 23 -18.50 2.48 9.67
CA LEU A 23 -19.25 1.39 9.05
C LEU A 23 -18.36 0.77 7.97
N TYR A 24 -18.45 -0.55 7.82
CA TYR A 24 -17.79 -1.27 6.75
C TYR A 24 -18.82 -1.99 5.85
N PRO A 25 -19.56 -1.22 5.03
CA PRO A 25 -20.39 -1.79 3.97
C PRO A 25 -19.54 -2.08 2.72
N ALA A 26 -19.94 -3.12 1.99
CA ALA A 26 -19.48 -3.39 0.64
C ALA A 26 -20.66 -3.83 -0.25
N SER A 27 -20.46 -3.81 -1.57
CA SER A 27 -21.49 -4.28 -2.52
C SER A 27 -21.84 -5.76 -2.30
N GLU A 28 -20.90 -6.50 -1.75
CA GLU A 28 -20.96 -7.93 -1.43
C GLU A 28 -21.70 -8.21 -0.11
N GLY A 29 -21.83 -7.21 0.78
CA GLY A 29 -22.48 -7.38 2.07
C GLY A 29 -22.04 -6.35 3.13
N PHE A 30 -22.74 -6.36 4.26
CA PHE A 30 -22.45 -5.47 5.38
C PHE A 30 -21.54 -6.19 6.40
N ILE A 31 -20.27 -5.82 6.45
CA ILE A 31 -19.23 -6.64 7.07
C ILE A 31 -19.05 -6.33 8.56
N ALA A 32 -18.97 -5.06 8.93
CA ALA A 32 -18.74 -4.66 10.32
C ALA A 32 -19.27 -3.25 10.59
N TYR A 33 -19.51 -2.94 11.86
CA TYR A 33 -19.88 -1.58 12.29
C TYR A 33 -19.32 -1.26 13.67
N GLN A 34 -19.16 0.03 13.94
CA GLN A 34 -18.74 0.52 15.24
C GLN A 34 -19.93 0.52 16.22
N ASP A 35 -19.94 -0.43 17.14
CA ASP A 35 -20.94 -0.56 18.22
C ASP A 35 -20.56 0.20 19.51
N SER A 36 -19.33 0.71 19.59
CA SER A 36 -18.81 1.41 20.77
C SER A 36 -17.90 2.56 20.41
N GLN A 37 -18.06 3.68 21.11
CA GLN A 37 -17.15 4.84 21.04
C GLN A 37 -15.89 4.68 21.90
N LYS A 38 -15.85 3.63 22.75
CA LYS A 38 -14.74 3.39 23.69
C LYS A 38 -13.83 2.24 23.28
N LYS A 39 -14.37 1.25 22.57
CA LYS A 39 -13.62 0.07 22.12
C LYS A 39 -13.05 0.34 20.73
N GLU A 40 -11.82 -0.08 20.51
CA GLU A 40 -11.17 0.00 19.21
C GLU A 40 -11.78 -1.00 18.22
N GLY A 41 -11.84 -0.62 16.95
CA GLY A 41 -12.33 -1.44 15.86
C GLY A 41 -13.84 -1.59 15.79
N MET A 42 -14.28 -2.14 14.66
CA MET A 42 -15.67 -2.43 14.35
C MET A 42 -16.02 -3.86 14.73
N LEU A 43 -17.22 -4.08 15.26
CA LEU A 43 -17.77 -5.40 15.54
C LEU A 43 -18.06 -6.13 14.22
N LEU A 44 -17.48 -7.32 14.04
CA LEU A 44 -17.69 -8.15 12.86
C LEU A 44 -19.09 -8.78 12.86
N CYS A 45 -19.79 -8.72 11.72
CA CYS A 45 -21.15 -9.24 11.55
C CYS A 45 -21.15 -10.76 11.29
N VAL A 46 -20.99 -11.57 12.33
CA VAL A 46 -20.88 -13.04 12.20
C VAL A 46 -22.19 -13.80 11.96
N ASN A 47 -23.34 -13.13 12.01
CA ASN A 47 -24.67 -13.75 11.85
C ASN A 47 -25.52 -13.13 10.72
N HIS A 48 -24.89 -12.56 9.69
CA HIS A 48 -25.56 -11.81 8.60
C HIS A 48 -25.60 -12.55 7.26
N GLY A 49 -25.54 -13.88 7.26
CA GLY A 49 -25.55 -14.68 6.01
C GLY A 49 -24.27 -14.54 5.19
N ILE A 50 -23.17 -14.18 5.85
CA ILE A 50 -21.81 -14.13 5.30
C ILE A 50 -20.96 -15.08 6.14
N PHE A 51 -20.30 -16.02 5.48
CA PHE A 51 -19.26 -16.84 6.06
C PHE A 51 -17.90 -16.30 5.64
N TYR A 52 -17.03 -16.06 6.62
CA TYR A 52 -15.74 -15.43 6.43
C TYR A 52 -14.63 -16.48 6.45
N GLU A 53 -13.77 -16.42 5.45
CA GLU A 53 -12.46 -17.07 5.48
C GLU A 53 -11.37 -15.98 5.48
N PHE A 54 -10.21 -16.32 6.02
CA PHE A 54 -9.09 -15.40 6.17
C PHE A 54 -7.84 -16.04 5.59
N ILE A 55 -7.08 -15.27 4.82
CA ILE A 55 -5.75 -15.66 4.34
C ILE A 55 -4.74 -14.72 4.99
N PRO A 56 -3.72 -15.19 5.72
CA PRO A 56 -2.64 -14.32 6.19
C PRO A 56 -2.07 -13.52 5.02
N SER A 57 -1.98 -12.20 5.15
CA SER A 57 -1.60 -11.35 4.01
C SER A 57 -0.20 -11.63 3.47
N SER A 58 0.68 -12.20 4.30
CA SER A 58 2.01 -12.67 3.92
C SER A 58 1.97 -13.85 2.94
N GLU A 59 0.98 -14.74 3.08
CA GLU A 59 0.85 -15.96 2.28
C GLU A 59 0.05 -15.72 1.00
N PHE A 60 -0.66 -14.61 0.88
CA PHE A 60 -1.67 -14.40 -0.16
C PHE A 60 -1.18 -14.61 -1.61
N PHE A 61 0.10 -14.39 -1.90
CA PHE A 61 0.71 -14.57 -3.22
C PHE A 61 1.35 -15.95 -3.43
N GLU A 62 1.33 -16.82 -2.43
CA GLU A 62 1.78 -18.20 -2.56
C GLU A 62 0.82 -19.01 -3.44
N GLU A 63 1.30 -20.13 -3.98
CA GLU A 63 0.50 -20.99 -4.85
C GLU A 63 -0.69 -21.62 -4.09
N ASN A 64 -0.49 -21.93 -2.80
CA ASN A 64 -1.49 -22.58 -1.95
C ASN A 64 -1.53 -21.90 -0.56
N PRO A 65 -2.07 -20.67 -0.47
CA PRO A 65 -2.13 -19.95 0.80
C PRO A 65 -3.06 -20.64 1.80
N THR A 66 -2.76 -20.54 3.09
CA THR A 66 -3.64 -21.06 4.13
C THR A 66 -4.93 -20.25 4.16
N ARG A 67 -6.06 -20.96 4.19
CA ARG A 67 -7.40 -20.38 4.44
C ARG A 67 -7.89 -20.85 5.79
N ILE A 68 -8.09 -19.91 6.69
CA ILE A 68 -8.54 -20.19 8.06
C ILE A 68 -9.93 -19.65 8.31
N SER A 69 -10.65 -20.31 9.22
CA SER A 69 -11.95 -19.84 9.70
C SER A 69 -11.77 -18.78 10.79
N LEU A 70 -12.88 -18.17 11.18
CA LEU A 70 -12.91 -17.17 12.26
C LEU A 70 -12.37 -17.71 13.60
N GLU A 71 -12.41 -19.01 13.85
CA GLU A 71 -11.96 -19.60 15.11
C GLU A 71 -10.43 -19.62 15.26
N SER A 72 -9.71 -19.61 14.13
CA SER A 72 -8.26 -19.75 14.09
C SER A 72 -7.53 -18.42 13.86
N VAL A 73 -8.26 -17.30 13.83
CA VAL A 73 -7.66 -15.98 13.63
C VAL A 73 -6.88 -15.55 14.87
N GLU A 74 -5.77 -14.87 14.63
CA GLU A 74 -4.92 -14.32 15.68
C GLU A 74 -5.03 -12.79 15.70
N MET A 75 -4.84 -12.21 16.89
CA MET A 75 -4.73 -10.75 17.00
C MET A 75 -3.45 -10.28 16.33
N GLU A 76 -3.46 -9.03 15.86
CA GLU A 76 -2.30 -8.37 15.25
C GLU A 76 -1.80 -8.97 13.92
N VAL A 77 -2.36 -10.09 13.46
CA VAL A 77 -2.11 -10.64 12.12
C VAL A 77 -3.01 -9.96 11.10
N ASN A 78 -2.43 -9.58 9.96
CA ASN A 78 -3.15 -8.97 8.86
C ASN A 78 -3.67 -10.05 7.92
N TYR A 79 -4.95 -10.00 7.59
CA TYR A 79 -5.64 -11.01 6.79
C TYR A 79 -6.31 -10.40 5.58
N VAL A 80 -6.25 -11.11 4.45
CA VAL A 80 -7.12 -10.87 3.30
C VAL A 80 -8.48 -11.47 3.60
N LEU A 81 -9.52 -10.66 3.43
CA LEU A 81 -10.90 -11.07 3.69
C LEU A 81 -11.49 -11.82 2.49
N ILE A 82 -11.95 -13.04 2.72
CA ILE A 82 -12.60 -13.88 1.74
C ILE A 82 -14.06 -14.11 2.17
N LEU A 83 -14.99 -13.91 1.24
CA LEU A 83 -16.42 -13.93 1.51
C LEU A 83 -17.12 -15.10 0.82
N ASN A 84 -17.98 -15.77 1.59
CA ASN A 84 -18.99 -16.67 1.09
C ASN A 84 -20.35 -16.12 1.51
N THR A 85 -21.26 -15.86 0.56
CA THR A 85 -22.53 -15.17 0.85
C THR A 85 -23.73 -15.91 0.30
N ASN A 86 -24.88 -15.73 0.95
CA ASN A 86 -26.16 -16.27 0.47
C ASN A 86 -26.58 -15.71 -0.91
N ALA A 87 -25.93 -14.64 -1.39
CA ALA A 87 -26.14 -14.06 -2.72
C ALA A 87 -25.32 -14.77 -3.82
N GLY A 88 -24.61 -15.86 -3.50
CA GLY A 88 -23.91 -16.70 -4.48
C GLY A 88 -22.42 -16.39 -4.64
N LEU A 89 -21.81 -15.64 -3.73
CA LEU A 89 -20.35 -15.52 -3.66
C LEU A 89 -19.78 -16.73 -2.94
N TRP A 90 -18.75 -17.36 -3.52
CA TRP A 90 -18.06 -18.53 -2.95
C TRP A 90 -16.55 -18.32 -3.06
N GLY A 91 -15.86 -18.27 -1.92
CA GLY A 91 -14.43 -17.99 -1.85
C GLY A 91 -14.04 -16.64 -2.47
N TYR A 92 -14.94 -15.65 -2.47
CA TYR A 92 -14.74 -14.39 -3.18
C TYR A 92 -13.78 -13.47 -2.44
N ASN A 93 -12.70 -13.07 -3.11
CA ASN A 93 -11.75 -12.10 -2.59
C ASN A 93 -12.24 -10.67 -2.88
N ILE A 94 -12.73 -9.99 -1.85
CA ILE A 94 -13.15 -8.58 -1.92
C ILE A 94 -11.96 -7.61 -2.07
N GLY A 95 -10.75 -8.11 -1.80
CA GLY A 95 -9.49 -7.40 -1.97
C GLY A 95 -9.12 -6.50 -0.80
N ASP A 96 -9.88 -6.50 0.29
CA ASP A 96 -9.58 -5.74 1.50
C ASP A 96 -8.71 -6.57 2.47
N THR A 97 -7.87 -5.87 3.23
CA THR A 97 -7.09 -6.44 4.33
C THR A 97 -7.60 -5.92 5.67
N ILE A 98 -7.63 -6.78 6.68
CA ILE A 98 -8.15 -6.49 8.01
C ILE A 98 -7.23 -7.06 9.09
N LYS A 99 -7.25 -6.47 10.28
CA LYS A 99 -6.54 -6.97 11.47
C LYS A 99 -7.52 -7.11 12.63
N PHE A 100 -7.41 -8.18 13.40
CA PHE A 100 -8.20 -8.35 14.62
C PHE A 100 -7.57 -7.57 15.78
N VAL A 101 -8.36 -6.70 16.40
CA VAL A 101 -8.02 -5.98 17.65
C VAL A 101 -8.69 -6.61 18.87
N SER A 102 -9.63 -7.54 18.64
CA SER A 102 -10.21 -8.42 19.65
C SER A 102 -10.78 -9.65 18.97
N ILE A 103 -10.68 -10.80 19.63
CA ILE A 103 -11.30 -12.06 19.18
C ILE A 103 -12.51 -12.47 20.04
N ASN A 104 -12.81 -11.71 21.10
CA ASN A 104 -14.00 -11.94 21.92
C ASN A 104 -14.53 -10.63 22.54
N PRO A 105 -15.53 -9.98 21.93
CA PRO A 105 -16.11 -10.30 20.62
C PRO A 105 -15.12 -9.98 19.48
N TYR A 106 -15.31 -10.58 18.31
CA TYR A 106 -14.49 -10.31 17.14
C TYR A 106 -14.61 -8.84 16.69
N ARG A 107 -13.50 -8.10 16.79
CA ARG A 107 -13.37 -6.71 16.36
C ARG A 107 -12.24 -6.57 15.38
N ILE A 108 -12.52 -5.84 14.31
CA ILE A 108 -11.59 -5.66 13.19
C ILE A 108 -11.32 -4.20 12.92
N VAL A 109 -10.14 -3.93 12.38
CA VAL A 109 -9.81 -2.67 11.70
C VAL A 109 -9.44 -2.98 10.26
N VAL A 110 -9.89 -2.14 9.32
CA VAL A 110 -9.50 -2.27 7.91
C VAL A 110 -8.12 -1.65 7.74
N THR A 111 -7.16 -2.45 7.30
CA THR A 111 -5.76 -2.04 7.13
C THR A 111 -5.45 -1.57 5.71
N GLY A 112 -6.28 -1.93 4.72
CA GLY A 112 -6.09 -1.48 3.35
C GLY A 112 -6.70 -2.41 2.30
N ARG A 113 -6.07 -2.43 1.12
CA ARG A 113 -6.43 -3.25 -0.04
C ARG A 113 -5.24 -4.10 -0.46
N ILE A 114 -5.41 -5.40 -0.60
CA ILE A 114 -4.32 -6.35 -0.94
C ILE A 114 -3.59 -6.00 -2.24
N LYS A 115 -4.28 -5.36 -3.21
CA LYS A 115 -3.69 -4.94 -4.50
C LYS A 115 -2.91 -3.62 -4.46
N HIS A 116 -2.89 -2.91 -3.32
CA HIS A 116 -2.24 -1.59 -3.17
C HIS A 116 -1.02 -1.61 -2.24
N PHE A 117 -0.53 -2.80 -1.88
CA PHE A 117 0.73 -2.98 -1.16
C PHE A 117 1.82 -3.39 -2.14
N THR A 118 3.05 -2.92 -1.91
CA THR A 118 4.24 -3.65 -2.33
C THR A 118 4.77 -4.43 -1.14
N SER A 119 4.80 -5.76 -1.25
CA SER A 119 5.32 -6.69 -0.26
C SER A 119 6.25 -7.69 -0.95
N ALA A 120 6.98 -7.22 -1.96
CA ALA A 120 7.94 -8.04 -2.66
C ALA A 120 9.07 -8.53 -1.74
N PHE A 121 9.26 -7.89 -0.58
CA PHE A 121 10.27 -8.25 0.41
C PHE A 121 9.70 -8.46 1.84
N GLY A 122 8.37 -8.42 2.03
CA GLY A 122 7.70 -8.60 3.33
C GLY A 122 7.48 -7.33 4.18
N GLU A 123 7.77 -6.15 3.63
CA GLU A 123 7.75 -4.83 4.28
C GLU A 123 6.40 -4.11 4.25
N HIS A 124 5.47 -4.56 3.41
CA HIS A 124 4.13 -3.98 3.24
C HIS A 124 4.11 -2.46 3.00
N VAL A 125 5.04 -1.93 2.18
CA VAL A 125 5.07 -0.50 1.84
C VAL A 125 3.82 -0.11 1.05
N ILE A 126 3.20 1.02 1.43
CA ILE A 126 1.97 1.53 0.80
C ILE A 126 2.18 2.82 0.01
N ALA A 127 1.26 3.13 -0.90
CA ALA A 127 1.28 4.34 -1.73
C ALA A 127 1.43 5.63 -0.92
N GLU A 128 0.73 5.72 0.22
CA GLU A 128 0.78 6.90 1.07
C GLU A 128 2.18 7.12 1.69
N GLU A 129 2.90 6.05 2.04
CA GLU A 129 4.25 6.12 2.60
C GLU A 129 5.25 6.58 1.54
N VAL A 130 5.13 6.03 0.33
CA VAL A 130 5.97 6.37 -0.83
C VAL A 130 5.74 7.84 -1.25
N GLU A 131 4.49 8.29 -1.30
CA GLU A 131 4.18 9.70 -1.61
C GLU A 131 4.68 10.64 -0.52
N LYS A 132 4.46 10.29 0.75
CA LYS A 132 4.95 11.10 1.89
C LYS A 132 6.46 11.15 1.95
N SER A 133 7.17 10.05 1.69
CA SER A 133 8.62 10.03 1.73
C SER A 133 9.19 10.94 0.65
N LEU A 134 8.66 10.85 -0.57
CA LEU A 134 9.06 11.74 -1.66
C LEU A 134 8.80 13.22 -1.35
N GLN A 135 7.63 13.55 -0.78
CA GLN A 135 7.32 14.92 -0.36
C GLN A 135 8.27 15.45 0.72
N GLN A 136 8.68 14.60 1.67
CA GLN A 136 9.65 15.00 2.71
C GLN A 136 11.04 15.23 2.10
N THR A 137 11.46 14.39 1.16
CA THR A 137 12.73 14.53 0.44
C THR A 137 12.80 15.82 -0.36
N ILE A 138 11.75 16.13 -1.13
CA ILE A 138 11.67 17.35 -1.97
C ILE A 138 11.78 18.63 -1.11
N LYS A 139 11.23 18.63 0.12
CA LYS A 139 11.32 19.78 1.03
C LYS A 139 12.76 20.08 1.48
N LYS A 140 13.60 19.05 1.58
CA LYS A 140 14.99 19.16 2.02
C LYS A 140 15.97 19.29 0.86
N ASN A 141 15.63 18.72 -0.28
CA ASN A 141 16.42 18.73 -1.50
C ASN A 141 15.52 19.29 -2.62
N PRO A 142 15.48 20.63 -2.81
CA PRO A 142 14.56 21.25 -3.75
C PRO A 142 14.73 20.70 -5.17
N CYS A 143 13.66 20.12 -5.69
CA CYS A 143 13.54 19.65 -7.06
C CYS A 143 12.06 19.67 -7.48
N VAL A 144 11.77 19.37 -8.74
CA VAL A 144 10.40 19.26 -9.22
C VAL A 144 10.21 17.89 -9.85
N VAL A 145 9.35 17.07 -9.24
CA VAL A 145 8.97 15.74 -9.76
C VAL A 145 7.63 15.85 -10.47
N ASN A 146 7.59 15.42 -11.73
CA ASN A 146 6.36 15.36 -12.52
C ASN A 146 5.56 14.11 -12.20
N GLU A 147 6.22 12.94 -12.21
CA GLU A 147 5.57 11.65 -12.00
C GLU A 147 6.59 10.60 -11.54
N PHE A 148 6.14 9.57 -10.84
CA PHE A 148 7.00 8.49 -10.36
C PHE A 148 6.29 7.12 -10.25
N HIS A 149 7.09 6.06 -10.24
CA HIS A 149 6.65 4.69 -9.99
C HIS A 149 7.71 3.91 -9.20
N VAL A 150 7.30 3.08 -8.26
CA VAL A 150 8.19 2.23 -7.47
C VAL A 150 7.93 0.76 -7.75
N ALA A 151 9.00 0.01 -7.99
CA ALA A 151 8.93 -1.43 -8.20
C ALA A 151 10.11 -2.15 -7.53
N PRO A 152 9.92 -3.40 -7.09
CA PRO A 152 11.00 -4.19 -6.53
C PRO A 152 12.00 -4.62 -7.61
N LYS A 153 13.26 -4.77 -7.23
CA LYS A 153 14.30 -5.47 -7.98
C LYS A 153 14.79 -6.63 -7.13
N VAL A 154 14.24 -7.83 -7.40
CA VAL A 154 14.52 -9.05 -6.62
C VAL A 154 15.77 -9.76 -7.13
N ASN A 155 15.86 -9.93 -8.46
CA ASN A 155 16.97 -10.62 -9.09
C ASN A 155 18.03 -9.59 -9.52
N THR A 156 19.11 -9.54 -8.76
CA THR A 156 20.28 -8.67 -8.95
C THR A 156 21.53 -9.53 -9.03
N GLU A 157 22.37 -9.29 -10.05
CA GLU A 157 23.67 -9.95 -10.13
C GLU A 157 24.62 -9.26 -9.16
N ASN A 158 25.08 -9.97 -8.13
CA ASN A 158 26.04 -9.51 -7.11
C ASN A 158 25.61 -8.33 -6.22
N GLU A 159 24.31 -8.05 -6.12
CA GLU A 159 23.80 -7.05 -5.18
C GLU A 159 22.61 -7.59 -4.39
N LEU A 160 22.30 -6.99 -3.25
CA LEU A 160 21.07 -7.30 -2.51
C LEU A 160 19.83 -6.77 -3.26
N PRO A 161 18.64 -7.32 -3.01
CA PRO A 161 17.41 -6.76 -3.55
C PRO A 161 17.15 -5.32 -3.07
N TYR A 162 16.40 -4.55 -3.86
CA TYR A 162 16.08 -3.14 -3.55
C TYR A 162 14.77 -2.67 -4.16
N HIS A 163 14.27 -1.53 -3.68
CA HIS A 163 13.25 -0.76 -4.37
C HIS A 163 13.86 0.15 -5.42
N GLU A 164 13.41 0.02 -6.65
CA GLU A 164 13.79 0.90 -7.75
C GLU A 164 12.71 1.97 -7.94
N TRP A 165 13.12 3.22 -7.81
CA TRP A 165 12.29 4.40 -7.97
C TRP A 165 12.50 5.00 -9.36
N PHE A 166 11.49 4.87 -10.21
CA PHE A 166 11.47 5.50 -11.51
C PHE A 166 10.87 6.89 -11.37
N ILE A 167 11.68 7.93 -11.59
CA ILE A 167 11.25 9.31 -11.35
C ILE A 167 11.47 10.15 -12.60
N GLU A 168 10.41 10.83 -13.05
CA GLU A 168 10.47 11.86 -14.08
C GLU A 168 10.58 13.23 -13.39
N PHE A 169 11.74 13.87 -13.55
CA PHE A 169 12.00 15.20 -13.01
C PHE A 169 11.71 16.27 -14.06
N GLU A 170 11.08 17.36 -13.64
CA GLU A 170 11.06 18.61 -14.40
C GLU A 170 12.38 19.37 -14.22
N ASN A 171 12.83 19.44 -12.97
CA ASN A 171 14.12 19.96 -12.51
C ASN A 171 14.71 18.99 -11.49
N GLU A 172 15.94 18.55 -11.72
CA GLU A 172 16.65 17.64 -10.82
C GLU A 172 17.15 18.35 -9.54
N SER A 173 17.40 17.57 -8.48
CA SER A 173 18.11 18.06 -7.30
C SER A 173 19.58 18.31 -7.64
N GLU A 174 20.21 19.33 -7.04
CA GLU A 174 21.64 19.60 -7.21
C GLU A 174 22.53 18.41 -6.83
N ASN A 175 22.07 17.58 -5.87
CA ASN A 175 22.77 16.38 -5.44
C ASN A 175 21.83 15.19 -5.35
N MET A 176 21.91 14.31 -6.36
CA MET A 176 21.08 13.10 -6.43
C MET A 176 21.44 12.05 -5.38
N ASN A 177 22.69 11.98 -4.92
CA ASN A 177 23.08 11.06 -3.85
C ASN A 177 22.43 11.48 -2.52
N SER A 178 22.45 12.78 -2.21
CA SER A 178 21.75 13.35 -1.06
C SER A 178 20.25 13.09 -1.14
N PHE A 179 19.66 13.31 -2.33
CA PHE A 179 18.24 13.04 -2.57
C PHE A 179 17.88 11.57 -2.33
N SER A 180 18.67 10.63 -2.85
CA SER A 180 18.43 9.19 -2.68
C SER A 180 18.53 8.77 -1.21
N ASN A 181 19.57 9.22 -0.50
CA ASN A 181 19.77 8.89 0.92
C ASN A 181 18.66 9.44 1.82
N GLU A 182 18.18 10.66 1.54
CA GLU A 182 17.09 11.27 2.28
C GLU A 182 15.75 10.57 1.97
N LEU A 183 15.51 10.17 0.72
CA LEU A 183 14.33 9.39 0.35
C LEU A 183 14.29 8.04 1.06
N ASP A 184 15.42 7.34 1.11
CA ASP A 184 15.58 6.07 1.80
C ASP A 184 15.32 6.23 3.30
N SER A 185 15.98 7.21 3.92
CA SER A 185 15.81 7.54 5.34
C SER A 185 14.37 7.92 5.69
N SER A 186 13.71 8.67 4.81
CA SER A 186 12.31 9.07 5.00
C SER A 186 11.37 7.88 4.91
N LEU A 187 11.59 6.96 3.96
CA LEU A 187 10.80 5.74 3.86
C LEU A 187 11.00 4.82 5.06
N GLN A 188 12.25 4.64 5.53
CA GLN A 188 12.56 3.92 6.77
C GLN A 188 11.90 4.56 8.01
N GLY A 189 11.75 5.88 8.02
CA GLY A 189 11.07 6.61 9.10
C GLY A 189 9.55 6.43 9.11
N LEU A 190 8.96 6.11 7.96
CA LEU A 190 7.51 5.92 7.79
C LEU A 190 7.10 4.45 7.89
N ASN A 191 7.97 3.52 7.49
CA ASN A 191 7.70 2.09 7.49
C ASN A 191 8.77 1.33 8.28
N SER A 192 8.39 0.80 9.46
CA SER A 192 9.29 0.07 10.36
C SER A 192 9.79 -1.25 9.78
N TYR A 193 8.96 -1.97 9.02
CA TYR A 193 9.37 -3.23 8.40
C TYR A 193 10.44 -2.99 7.32
N TYR A 194 10.25 -1.98 6.47
CA TYR A 194 11.26 -1.57 5.49
C TYR A 194 12.58 -1.23 6.18
N LYS A 195 12.53 -0.49 7.29
CA LYS A 195 13.71 -0.20 8.11
C LYS A 195 14.38 -1.46 8.66
N ASP A 196 13.61 -2.43 9.14
CA ASP A 196 14.14 -3.69 9.66
C ASP A 196 14.83 -4.50 8.55
N LEU A 197 14.28 -4.51 7.33
CA LEU A 197 14.90 -5.17 6.18
C LEU A 197 16.21 -4.50 5.74
N ILE A 198 16.28 -3.17 5.77
CA ILE A 198 17.51 -2.42 5.48
C ILE A 198 18.56 -2.67 6.59
N THR A 199 18.17 -2.56 7.86
CA THR A 199 19.07 -2.76 9.00
C THR A 199 19.57 -4.21 9.09
N GLY A 200 18.71 -5.16 8.72
CA GLY A 200 19.04 -6.59 8.65
C GLY A 200 19.87 -6.99 7.43
N ASN A 201 20.23 -6.05 6.54
CA ASN A 201 20.90 -6.31 5.26
C ASN A 201 20.16 -7.33 4.37
N ILE A 202 18.83 -7.38 4.49
CA ILE A 202 17.97 -8.16 3.59
C ILE A 202 17.74 -7.34 2.31
N LEU A 203 17.59 -6.03 2.46
CA LEU A 203 17.56 -5.06 1.36
C LEU A 203 18.79 -4.16 1.40
N GLN A 204 19.24 -3.74 0.23
CA GLN A 204 20.09 -2.55 0.13
C GLN A 204 19.21 -1.29 0.02
N PRO A 205 19.77 -0.09 0.25
CA PRO A 205 19.07 1.17 0.05
C PRO A 205 18.42 1.27 -1.34
N LEU A 206 17.29 1.98 -1.41
CA LEU A 206 16.59 2.19 -2.67
C LEU A 206 17.49 2.83 -3.73
N LYS A 207 17.21 2.55 -5.00
CA LYS A 207 17.92 3.14 -6.15
C LYS A 207 16.97 3.98 -6.97
N ILE A 208 17.43 5.14 -7.43
CA ILE A 208 16.65 6.02 -8.30
C ILE A 208 17.09 5.83 -9.75
N THR A 209 16.13 5.51 -10.59
CA THR A 209 16.26 5.51 -12.05
C THR A 209 15.61 6.78 -12.60
N LYS A 210 16.41 7.63 -13.23
CA LYS A 210 15.93 8.85 -13.87
C LYS A 210 15.30 8.56 -15.23
N LEU A 211 14.16 9.18 -15.48
CA LEU A 211 13.40 9.07 -16.73
C LEU A 211 13.45 10.36 -17.54
N LYS A 212 13.41 10.23 -18.87
CA LYS A 212 13.27 11.37 -19.79
C LYS A 212 11.93 12.08 -19.55
N LYS A 213 11.83 13.37 -19.88
CA LYS A 213 10.54 14.09 -19.83
C LYS A 213 9.47 13.40 -20.70
N ASN A 214 8.24 13.34 -20.22
CA ASN A 214 7.09 12.66 -20.84
C ASN A 214 7.18 11.12 -20.90
N SER A 215 8.08 10.46 -20.17
CA SER A 215 8.21 8.99 -20.19
C SER A 215 6.90 8.31 -19.76
N PHE A 216 6.28 8.79 -18.68
CA PHE A 216 5.01 8.24 -18.20
C PHE A 216 3.87 8.48 -19.18
N LYS A 217 3.89 9.59 -19.90
CA LYS A 217 2.91 9.91 -20.93
C LYS A 217 3.03 8.99 -22.14
N GLU A 218 4.25 8.77 -22.63
CA GLU A 218 4.51 7.82 -23.72
C GLU A 218 4.20 6.38 -23.32
N TYR A 219 4.50 5.98 -22.08
CA TYR A 219 4.07 4.69 -21.54
C TYR A 219 2.53 4.56 -21.54
N MET A 220 1.80 5.55 -21.03
CA MET A 220 0.34 5.51 -21.02
C MET A 220 -0.24 5.46 -22.44
N LYS A 221 0.46 6.04 -23.42
CA LYS A 221 0.11 5.98 -24.85
C LYS A 221 0.33 4.59 -25.43
N SER A 222 1.44 3.93 -25.12
CA SER A 222 1.74 2.60 -25.66
C SER A 222 0.70 1.56 -25.23
N ILE A 223 0.15 1.69 -24.02
CA ILE A 223 -0.91 0.81 -23.50
C ILE A 223 -2.33 1.28 -23.83
N GLY A 224 -2.50 2.29 -24.70
CA GLY A 224 -3.80 2.81 -25.12
C GLY A 224 -4.61 3.50 -24.01
N LYS A 225 -3.98 3.92 -22.92
CA LYS A 225 -4.61 4.62 -21.78
C LYS A 225 -4.30 6.12 -21.73
N LEU A 226 -3.72 6.67 -22.79
CA LEU A 226 -3.46 8.10 -22.91
C LEU A 226 -4.77 8.87 -23.13
N GLY A 227 -5.16 9.67 -22.15
CA GLY A 227 -6.44 10.38 -22.13
C GLY A 227 -7.51 9.55 -21.40
N GLY A 228 -8.02 10.10 -20.28
CA GLY A 228 -8.97 9.46 -19.36
C GLY A 228 -8.58 9.68 -17.89
N GLN A 229 -9.40 9.26 -16.92
CA GLN A 229 -9.07 9.27 -15.47
C GLN A 229 -8.03 8.21 -15.06
N ASN A 230 -7.31 7.60 -16.01
CA ASN A 230 -6.33 6.57 -15.73
C ASN A 230 -5.02 7.21 -15.24
N LYS A 231 -4.61 6.90 -14.01
CA LYS A 231 -3.32 7.30 -13.46
C LYS A 231 -2.37 6.10 -13.44
N VAL A 232 -1.07 6.38 -13.62
CA VAL A 232 -0.03 5.36 -13.41
C VAL A 232 -0.04 4.97 -11.93
N PRO A 233 -0.05 3.66 -11.59
CA PRO A 233 0.11 3.21 -10.22
C PRO A 233 1.41 3.74 -9.60
N ARG A 234 1.37 4.22 -8.35
CA ARG A 234 2.54 4.77 -7.66
C ARG A 234 3.57 3.71 -7.28
N LEU A 235 3.11 2.48 -7.08
CA LEU A 235 3.92 1.31 -6.76
C LEU A 235 3.29 0.05 -7.35
N ALA A 236 4.10 -0.99 -7.55
CA ALA A 236 3.65 -2.33 -7.91
C ALA A 236 4.53 -3.42 -7.27
N ASN A 237 3.97 -4.64 -7.13
CA ASN A 237 4.70 -5.85 -6.72
C ASN A 237 5.46 -6.50 -7.86
N ASP A 238 5.09 -6.21 -9.11
CA ASP A 238 5.75 -6.73 -10.29
C ASP A 238 6.49 -5.60 -11.03
N ARG A 239 7.30 -6.00 -12.00
CA ARG A 239 8.09 -5.06 -12.78
C ARG A 239 7.48 -4.71 -14.13
N LYS A 240 6.23 -5.09 -14.43
CA LYS A 240 5.65 -4.89 -15.78
C LYS A 240 5.68 -3.42 -16.21
N ILE A 241 5.36 -2.51 -15.28
CA ILE A 241 5.41 -1.07 -15.54
C ILE A 241 6.86 -0.59 -15.55
N ALA A 242 7.66 -1.01 -14.58
CA ALA A 242 9.07 -0.65 -14.45
C ALA A 242 9.93 -1.04 -15.66
N ASP A 243 9.69 -2.22 -16.23
CA ASP A 243 10.44 -2.75 -17.37
C ASP A 243 10.06 -2.00 -18.66
N GLU A 244 8.80 -1.60 -18.82
CA GLU A 244 8.39 -0.70 -19.91
C GLU A 244 9.00 0.71 -19.74
N LEU A 245 8.96 1.26 -18.53
CA LEU A 245 9.58 2.55 -18.21
C LEU A 245 11.11 2.51 -18.38
N SER A 246 11.72 1.33 -18.27
CA SER A 246 13.17 1.15 -18.44
C SER A 246 13.66 1.50 -19.85
N ASN A 247 12.78 1.49 -20.85
CA ASN A 247 13.11 1.93 -22.22
C ASN A 247 13.29 3.46 -22.33
N TYR A 248 12.86 4.21 -21.32
CA TYR A 248 12.89 5.68 -21.31
C TYR A 248 13.89 6.26 -20.30
N LYS A 249 14.78 5.42 -19.74
CA LYS A 249 15.84 5.86 -18.85
C LYS A 249 16.74 6.89 -19.53
N ILE A 250 17.24 7.84 -18.74
CA ILE A 250 18.35 8.69 -19.15
C ILE A 250 19.60 7.82 -19.00
N ASN A 251 20.26 7.50 -20.12
CA ASN A 251 21.57 6.85 -20.06
C ASN A 251 22.57 7.92 -19.59
N GLU A 252 23.22 7.67 -18.46
CA GLU A 252 24.40 8.43 -18.02
C GLU A 252 25.65 8.00 -18.80
#